data_AF-A0A3P6SV46-F1
#
_entry.id   AF-A0A3P6SV46-F1
#
_cell.length_a   1.000
_cell.length_b   1.000
_cell.length_c   1.000
_cell.angle_alpha   90.00
_cell.angle_beta   90.00
_cell.angle_gamma   90.00
#
_symmetry.space_group_name_H-M   'P 1'
#
loop_
_entity.id
_entity.type
_entity.pdbx_description
1 polymer ?
#
loop_
_entity_poly.entity_id
_entity_poly.type
_entity_poly.pdbx_seq_one_letter_code
_entity_poly.pdbx_strand_id
1 'polypeptide(L)'
;MIVSFAGNLDNLISYVSFAQWSQRACTMGALIWIRLRHWPVHPEKIRMPIIMPVFFCIVCTTLVVVTIIDNFSSAVVGLGIWVIGFIVYLLFIFERALPSSATYRKITNKLN
;
A
#
# COMPACT_ATOMS: atom_id res chain seq x y z
N MET A 1 16.18 21.19 -2.17
CA MET A 1 16.07 22.46 -2.93
C MET A 1 14.93 22.44 -3.96
N ILE A 2 14.61 21.31 -4.60
CA ILE A 2 13.50 21.24 -5.60
C ILE A 2 12.11 21.26 -4.95
N VAL A 3 11.94 20.64 -3.77
CA VAL A 3 10.67 20.62 -3.02
C VAL A 3 10.24 22.00 -2.50
N SER A 4 11.17 22.94 -2.32
CA SER A 4 10.87 24.30 -1.83
C SER A 4 10.20 25.19 -2.88
N PHE A 5 10.27 24.83 -4.17
CA PHE A 5 9.66 25.60 -5.27
C PHE A 5 8.32 25.04 -5.75
N ALA A 6 7.87 23.88 -5.23
CA ALA A 6 6.71 23.15 -5.75
C ALA A 6 5.37 23.50 -5.05
N GLY A 7 5.37 24.30 -3.98
CA GLY A 7 4.16 24.74 -3.28
C GLY A 7 4.39 24.93 -1.78
N ASN A 8 3.43 25.59 -1.11
CA ASN A 8 3.45 25.82 0.34
C ASN A 8 3.89 24.58 1.11
N LEU A 9 4.88 24.75 2.00
CA LEU A 9 5.46 23.68 2.84
C LEU A 9 4.38 22.88 3.58
N ASP A 10 3.33 23.57 4.04
CA ASP A 10 2.20 22.95 4.77
C ASP A 10 1.46 21.91 3.91
N ASN A 11 1.25 22.19 2.63
CA ASN A 11 0.63 21.26 1.69
C ASN A 11 1.54 20.05 1.43
N LEU A 12 2.85 20.28 1.34
CA LEU A 12 3.83 19.21 1.15
C LEU A 12 3.88 18.26 2.35
N ILE A 13 3.85 18.80 3.57
CA ILE A 13 3.81 18.03 4.80
C ILE A 13 2.52 17.21 4.87
N SER A 14 1.39 17.79 4.44
CA SER A 14 0.10 17.09 4.37
C SER A 14 0.14 15.92 3.38
N TYR A 15 0.71 16.10 2.18
CA TYR A 15 0.88 15.01 1.20
C TYR A 15 1.71 13.85 1.75
N VAL A 16 2.86 14.15 2.36
CA VAL A 16 3.76 13.11 2.91
C VAL A 16 3.12 12.42 4.11
N SER A 17 2.49 13.19 5.00
CA SER A 17 1.80 12.64 6.18
C SER A 17 0.71 11.66 5.75
N PHE A 18 -0.17 12.04 4.82
CA PHE A 18 -1.20 11.15 4.29
C PHE A 18 -0.60 9.85 3.73
N ALA A 19 0.44 9.93 2.90
CA ALA A 19 1.11 8.76 2.34
C ALA A 19 1.74 7.85 3.42
N GLN A 20 2.38 8.43 4.43
CA GLN A 20 3.00 7.67 5.51
C GLN A 20 1.99 6.96 6.40
N TRP A 21 0.90 7.64 6.78
CA TRP A 21 -0.13 7.07 7.66
C TRP A 21 -0.97 6.01 6.95
N SER A 22 -1.30 6.22 5.67
CA SER A 22 -2.01 5.22 4.86
C SER A 22 -1.19 3.94 4.67
N GLN A 23 0.10 4.04 4.35
CA GLN A 23 0.99 2.88 4.25
C GLN A 23 1.09 2.11 5.57
N ARG A 24 1.21 2.82 6.70
CA ARG A 24 1.26 2.22 8.04
C ARG A 24 -0.05 1.54 8.42
N ALA A 25 -1.20 2.13 8.08
CA ALA A 25 -2.51 1.50 8.28
C ALA A 25 -2.63 0.19 7.49
N CYS A 26 -2.24 0.18 6.21
CA CYS A 26 -2.29 -1.01 5.37
C CYS A 26 -1.37 -2.13 5.86
N THR A 27 -0.14 -1.81 6.26
CA THR A 27 0.81 -2.80 6.79
C THR A 27 0.34 -3.42 8.10
N MET A 28 -0.23 -2.63 9.01
CA MET A 28 -0.78 -3.17 10.26
C MET A 28 -2.05 -3.99 10.03
N GLY A 29 -2.93 -3.55 9.12
CA GLY A 29 -4.07 -4.34 8.67
C GLY A 29 -3.64 -5.69 8.08
N ALA A 30 -2.59 -5.72 7.26
CA ALA A 30 -2.04 -6.96 6.70
C ALA A 30 -1.46 -7.88 7.79
N LEU A 31 -0.79 -7.33 8.80
CA LEU A 31 -0.28 -8.12 9.93
C LEU A 31 -1.41 -8.76 10.74
N ILE A 32 -2.49 -8.03 11.00
CA ILE A 32 -3.69 -8.55 11.67
C ILE A 32 -4.31 -9.66 10.81
N TRP A 33 -4.43 -9.44 9.50
CA TRP A 33 -4.97 -10.42 8.55
C TRP A 33 -4.16 -11.72 8.52
N ILE A 34 -2.83 -11.63 8.42
CA ILE A 34 -1.92 -12.79 8.45
C ILE A 34 -2.07 -13.55 9.77
N ARG A 35 -2.29 -12.83 10.88
CA ARG A 35 -2.46 -13.44 12.20
C ARG A 35 -3.79 -14.17 12.32
N LEU A 36 -4.89 -13.59 11.83
CA LEU A 36 -6.22 -14.22 11.80
C LEU A 36 -6.23 -15.50 10.96
N ARG A 37 -5.51 -15.49 9.83
CA ARG A 37 -5.44 -16.65 8.93
C ARG A 37 -4.43 -17.72 9.36
N HIS A 38 -3.76 -17.53 10.51
CA HIS A 38 -2.79 -18.47 11.09
C HIS A 38 -1.78 -19.04 10.08
N TRP A 39 -1.17 -18.18 9.27
CA TRP A 39 -0.14 -18.61 8.33
C TRP A 39 1.10 -19.13 9.08
N PRO A 40 1.78 -20.18 8.55
CA PRO A 40 2.97 -20.73 9.17
C PRO A 40 4.04 -19.63 9.26
N VAL A 41 4.23 -19.13 10.47
CA VAL A 41 5.26 -18.14 10.78
C VAL A 41 6.58 -18.88 11.01
N HIS A 42 7.67 -18.35 10.45
CA HIS A 42 9.00 -18.87 10.73
C HIS A 42 9.26 -18.95 12.25
N PRO A 43 9.96 -20.01 12.70
CA PRO A 43 10.15 -20.31 14.13
C PRO A 43 10.91 -19.21 14.90
N GLU A 44 11.61 -18.31 14.20
CA GLU A 44 12.44 -17.24 14.79
C GLU A 44 11.71 -15.88 14.93
N LYS A 45 10.38 -15.83 14.75
CA LYS A 45 9.66 -14.54 14.81
C LYS A 45 9.42 -14.05 16.24
N ILE A 46 9.84 -12.80 16.48
CA ILE A 46 9.47 -12.00 17.65
C ILE A 46 7.94 -11.95 17.75
N ARG A 47 7.38 -12.57 18.80
CA ARG A 47 5.95 -12.57 19.07
C ARG A 47 5.56 -11.28 19.78
N MET A 48 4.97 -10.36 19.04
CA MET A 48 4.41 -9.12 19.60
C MET A 48 2.98 -9.37 20.11
N PRO A 49 2.56 -8.74 21.22
CA PRO A 49 1.18 -8.84 21.69
C PRO A 49 0.22 -8.25 20.65
N ILE A 50 -0.88 -8.96 20.35
CA ILE A 50 -1.86 -8.62 19.30
C ILE A 50 -2.54 -7.26 19.54
N ILE A 51 -2.60 -6.82 20.80
CA ILE A 51 -3.20 -5.54 21.20
C ILE A 51 -2.46 -4.37 20.54
N MET A 52 -1.14 -4.46 20.40
CA MET A 52 -0.31 -3.36 19.87
C MET A 52 -0.60 -3.04 18.40
N PRO A 53 -0.57 -4.01 17.44
CA PRO A 53 -0.89 -3.72 16.05
C PRO A 53 -2.35 -3.30 15.84
N VAL A 54 -3.29 -3.81 16.64
CA VAL A 54 -4.70 -3.41 16.56
C VAL A 54 -4.87 -1.95 16.98
N PHE A 55 -4.34 -1.57 18.13
CA PHE A 55 -4.39 -0.20 18.62
C PHE A 55 -3.71 0.77 17.64
N PHE A 56 -2.52 0.41 17.15
CA PHE A 56 -1.79 1.24 16.19
C PHE A 56 -2.52 1.37 14.86
N CYS A 57 -3.17 0.29 14.39
CA CYS A 57 -3.99 0.34 13.18
C CYS A 57 -5.15 1.33 13.35
N ILE A 58 -5.85 1.31 14.48
CA ILE A 58 -6.96 2.25 14.76
C ILE A 58 -6.47 3.69 14.72
N VAL A 59 -5.37 3.99 15.43
CA VAL A 59 -4.78 5.34 15.45
C VAL A 59 -4.38 5.80 14.05
N CYS A 60 -3.71 4.94 13.27
CA CYS A 60 -3.35 5.27 11.88
C CYS A 60 -4.59 5.50 11.00
N THR A 61 -5.63 4.70 11.14
CA THR A 61 -6.89 4.91 10.39
C THR A 61 -7.54 6.23 10.76
N THR A 62 -7.60 6.59 12.05
CA THR A 62 -8.12 7.89 12.48
C THR A 62 -7.30 9.05 11.92
N LEU A 63 -5.96 8.95 11.94
CA LEU A 63 -5.08 9.98 11.37
C LEU A 63 -5.29 10.13 9.86
N VAL A 64 -5.47 9.02 9.13
CA VAL A 64 -5.81 9.07 7.70
C VAL A 64 -7.14 9.81 7.49
N VAL A 65 -8.18 9.50 8.27
CA VAL A 65 -9.48 10.19 8.17
C VAL A 65 -9.35 11.68 8.46
N VAL A 66 -8.61 12.07 9.50
CA VAL A 66 -8.36 13.49 9.83
C VAL A 66 -7.64 14.19 8.67
N THR A 67 -6.60 13.59 8.10
CA THR A 67 -5.88 14.18 6.96
C THR A 67 -6.75 14.34 5.71
N ILE A 68 -7.73 13.46 5.49
CA ILE A 68 -8.69 13.56 4.37
C ILE A 68 -9.63 14.75 4.57
N ILE A 69 -10.11 14.96 5.79
CA ILE A 69 -11.02 16.07 6.12
C ILE A 69 -10.30 17.41 5.99
N ASP A 70 -9.07 17.49 6.48
CA ASP A 70 -8.31 18.73 6.52
C ASP A 70 -7.83 19.16 5.13
N ASN A 71 -7.39 18.21 4.29
CA ASN A 71 -6.87 18.50 2.96
C ASN A 71 -7.28 17.42 1.95
N PHE A 72 -8.51 17.51 1.44
CA PHE A 72 -9.04 16.54 0.47
C PHE A 72 -8.20 16.45 -0.82
N SER A 73 -7.65 17.57 -1.28
CA SER A 73 -6.76 17.60 -2.46
C SER A 73 -5.53 16.71 -2.26
N SER A 74 -4.98 16.68 -1.05
CA SER A 74 -3.84 15.85 -0.68
C SER A 74 -4.15 14.36 -0.64
N ALA A 75 -5.34 13.98 -0.21
CA ALA A 75 -5.78 12.60 -0.24
C ALA A 75 -5.90 12.05 -1.67
N VAL A 76 -6.45 12.86 -2.59
CA VAL A 76 -6.61 12.47 -4.00
C VAL A 76 -5.27 12.24 -4.69
N VAL A 77 -4.30 13.14 -4.47
CA VAL A 77 -2.94 12.98 -5.03
C VAL A 77 -2.25 11.73 -4.46
N GLY A 78 -2.38 11.50 -3.14
CA GLY A 78 -1.81 10.32 -2.50
C GLY A 78 -2.39 9.01 -3.03
N LEU A 79 -3.72 8.94 -3.20
CA LEU A 79 -4.39 7.79 -3.83
C LEU A 79 -3.99 7.61 -5.29
N GLY A 80 -3.85 8.71 -6.04
CA GLY A 80 -3.37 8.68 -7.42
C GLY A 80 -1.98 8.03 -7.54
N ILE A 81 -1.05 8.40 -6.66
CA ILE A 81 0.29 7.81 -6.61
C ILE A 81 0.22 6.30 -6.28
N TRP A 82 -0.65 5.90 -5.36
CA TRP A 82 -0.88 4.48 -5.04
C TRP A 82 -1.38 3.69 -6.24
N VAL A 83 -2.39 4.21 -6.94
CA VAL A 83 -2.96 3.56 -8.14
C VAL A 83 -1.92 3.48 -9.25
N ILE A 84 -1.14 4.53 -9.48
CA ILE A 84 -0.05 4.51 -10.45
C ILE A 84 0.99 3.45 -10.08
N GLY A 85 1.40 3.40 -8.81
CA GLY A 85 2.32 2.36 -8.31
C GLY A 85 1.77 0.95 -8.52
N PHE A 86 0.47 0.75 -8.30
CA PHE A 86 -0.22 -0.52 -8.54
C PHE A 86 -0.28 -0.87 -10.04
N ILE A 87 -0.57 0.10 -10.91
CA ILE A 87 -0.57 -0.09 -12.37
C ILE A 87 0.84 -0.44 -12.87
N VAL A 88 1.87 0.27 -12.40
CA VAL A 88 3.27 -0.02 -12.75
C VAL A 88 3.68 -1.40 -12.26
N TYR A 89 3.28 -1.78 -11.04
CA TYR A 89 3.48 -3.13 -10.52
C TYR A 89 2.85 -4.17 -11.47
N LEU A 90 1.58 -4.00 -11.83
CA LEU A 90 0.91 -4.92 -12.76
C LEU A 90 1.62 -4.97 -14.12
N LEU A 91 1.96 -3.83 -14.74
CA LEU A 91 2.60 -3.84 -16.06
C LEU A 91 3.98 -4.50 -16.06
N PHE A 92 4.84 -4.21 -15.07
CA PHE A 92 6.23 -4.68 -15.11
C PHE A 92 6.46 -6.03 -14.44
N ILE A 93 5.73 -6.34 -13.37
CA ILE A 93 5.97 -7.54 -12.58
C ILE A 93 4.99 -8.66 -12.87
N PHE A 94 3.74 -8.37 -13.27
CA PHE A 94 2.79 -9.42 -13.66
C PHE A 94 3.26 -10.10 -14.95
N GLU A 95 3.81 -9.33 -15.91
CA GLU A 95 4.45 -9.86 -17.12
C GLU A 95 5.65 -10.76 -16.80
N ARG A 96 6.46 -10.44 -15.78
CA ARG A 96 7.60 -11.29 -15.36
C ARG A 96 7.19 -12.46 -14.44
N ALA A 97 6.10 -12.35 -13.70
CA ALA A 97 5.58 -13.36 -12.77
C ALA A 97 4.59 -14.34 -13.43
N LEU A 98 4.13 -14.07 -14.66
CA LEU A 98 3.35 -14.99 -15.49
C LEU A 98 4.17 -15.60 -16.65
N PRO A 99 5.19 -16.44 -16.42
CA PRO A 99 5.62 -17.42 -17.41
C PRO A 99 4.63 -18.60 -17.54
N SER A 100 3.37 -18.47 -17.09
CA SER A 100 2.30 -19.45 -17.34
C SER A 100 0.90 -18.90 -17.01
N SER A 101 0.36 -17.98 -17.81
CA SER A 101 -1.10 -17.86 -17.87
C SER A 101 -1.63 -18.46 -19.16
N ALA A 102 -2.74 -19.17 -19.03
CA ALA A 102 -3.42 -19.95 -20.05
C ALA A 102 -3.70 -19.23 -21.38
N THR A 103 -3.53 -17.90 -21.43
CA THR A 103 -3.63 -17.08 -22.62
C THR A 103 -2.50 -17.36 -23.62
N TYR A 104 -1.25 -17.54 -23.16
CA TYR A 104 -0.12 -17.84 -24.05
C TYR A 104 -0.23 -19.25 -24.65
N ARG A 105 -0.63 -20.24 -23.82
CA ARG A 105 -0.88 -21.63 -24.25
C ARG A 105 -2.03 -21.75 -25.27
N LYS A 106 -3.05 -20.89 -25.18
CA LYS A 106 -4.15 -20.83 -26.17
C LYS A 106 -3.73 -20.25 -27.52
N ILE A 107 -2.73 -19.36 -27.53
CA ILE A 107 -2.23 -18.72 -28.75
C ILE A 107 -1.22 -19.63 -29.46
N THR A 108 -0.32 -20.31 -28.73
CA THR A 108 0.65 -21.25 -29.31
C THR A 108 0.00 -22.49 -29.93
N ASN A 109 -1.05 -23.07 -29.31
CA ASN A 109 -1.77 -24.23 -29.88
C ASN A 109 -2.63 -23.90 -31.11
N LYS A 110 -2.79 -22.64 -31.46
CA LYS A 110 -3.44 -22.22 -32.72
C LYS A 110 -2.45 -22.01 -33.87
N LEU A 111 -1.14 -21.99 -33.56
CA LEU A 111 -0.08 -21.68 -34.51
C LEU A 111 0.74 -22.93 -34.91
N ASN A 112 0.46 -24.08 -34.32
CA ASN A 112 1.02 -25.40 -34.65
C ASN A 112 -0.12 -26.33 -35.08
#